data_AF-A0AAU6P9G1-F1
#
_entry.id   AF-A0AAU6P9G1-F1
#
_cell.length_a   1.000
_cell.length_b   1.000
_cell.length_c   1.000
_cell.angle_alpha   90.00
_cell.angle_beta   90.00
_cell.angle_gamma   90.00
#
_symmetry.space_group_name_H-M   'P 1'
#
loop_
_entity.id
_entity.type
_entity.pdbx_description
1 polymer ?
#
loop_
_entity_poly.entity_id
_entity_poly.type
_entity_poly.pdbx_seq_one_letter_code
_entity_poly.pdbx_strand_id
1 'polypeptide(L)'
;MSENKTGRYFKYAIGEIFLVVIGILIALQINNWNEHRKELQKELVIVKELHNELQQNLKVTTKHQQVIEKINQEVLFLLNISNDSLKSLTNKELNEHIFKSSKITSFTPINQKLKRILGIESFRFSHSKTLLNELQDYNNSIDDITAMNLSAVDVFRNKLVPFLSKNVSIKNLMHEMYPNKITKSDNYVDVRPIVKSMAFENLYADFFASYTSYIWTLEQNIELINSLIKHIGKTYPSVLLTTETRS
;
A
#
# COMPACT_ATOMS: atom_id res chain seq x y z
N MET A 1 35.45 76.84 -27.69
CA MET A 1 35.78 75.67 -26.84
C MET A 1 34.51 74.84 -26.66
N SER A 2 34.64 73.52 -26.50
CA SER A 2 33.61 72.55 -26.02
C SER A 2 32.54 71.97 -26.98
N GLU A 3 32.91 71.31 -28.07
CA GLU A 3 31.95 70.46 -28.82
C GLU A 3 32.21 68.94 -28.79
N ASN A 4 33.34 68.46 -28.27
CA ASN A 4 33.68 67.02 -28.29
C ASN A 4 33.92 66.38 -26.91
N LYS A 5 33.63 67.09 -25.81
CA LYS A 5 33.83 66.56 -24.45
C LYS A 5 32.59 65.82 -23.94
N THR A 6 31.38 66.33 -24.17
CA THR A 6 30.12 65.76 -23.66
C THR A 6 29.81 64.37 -24.23
N GLY A 7 30.09 64.13 -25.50
CA GLY A 7 29.89 62.82 -26.15
C GLY A 7 30.86 61.72 -25.67
N ARG A 8 32.05 62.08 -25.19
CA ARG A 8 32.98 61.12 -24.58
C ARG A 8 32.45 60.66 -23.23
N TYR A 9 32.11 61.58 -22.33
CA TYR A 9 31.54 61.23 -21.01
C TYR A 9 30.23 60.43 -21.12
N PHE A 10 29.38 60.73 -22.11
CA PHE A 10 28.14 59.99 -22.36
C PHE A 10 28.39 58.52 -22.77
N LYS A 11 29.38 58.26 -23.64
CA LYS A 11 29.77 56.89 -24.02
C LYS A 11 30.33 56.10 -22.85
N TYR A 12 31.11 56.74 -21.98
CA TYR A 12 31.65 56.11 -20.77
C TYR A 12 30.56 55.82 -19.74
N ALA A 13 29.61 56.75 -19.51
CA ALA A 13 28.48 56.54 -18.61
C ALA A 13 27.53 55.43 -19.08
N ILE A 14 27.28 55.32 -20.39
CA ILE A 14 26.50 54.20 -20.95
C ILE A 14 27.25 52.88 -20.76
N GLY A 15 28.57 52.84 -21.00
CA GLY A 15 29.39 51.66 -20.77
C GLY A 15 29.34 51.18 -19.32
N GLU A 16 29.38 52.11 -18.36
CA GLU A 16 29.27 51.82 -16.94
C GLU A 16 27.89 51.26 -16.56
N ILE A 17 26.81 51.85 -17.06
CA ILE A 17 25.44 51.32 -16.86
C ILE A 17 25.32 49.90 -17.45
N PHE A 18 25.84 49.66 -18.66
CA PHE A 18 25.82 48.34 -19.28
C PHE A 18 26.59 47.30 -18.47
N LEU A 19 27.78 47.65 -17.96
CA LEU A 19 28.57 46.76 -17.10
C LEU A 19 27.86 46.45 -15.77
N VAL A 20 27.21 47.45 -15.16
CA VAL A 20 26.40 47.27 -13.96
C VAL A 20 25.21 46.33 -14.22
N VAL A 21 24.49 46.51 -15.33
CA VAL A 21 23.37 45.66 -15.72
C VAL A 21 23.82 44.22 -15.95
N ILE A 22 24.93 43.99 -16.67
CA ILE A 22 25.51 42.64 -16.85
C ILE A 22 25.89 42.04 -15.50
N GLY A 23 26.48 42.83 -14.58
CA GLY A 23 26.81 42.38 -13.24
C GLY A 23 25.59 41.91 -12.44
N ILE A 24 24.49 42.67 -12.48
CA ILE A 24 23.22 42.31 -11.84
C ILE A 24 22.64 41.04 -12.45
N LEU A 25 22.64 40.93 -13.78
CA LEU A 25 22.10 39.75 -14.48
C LEU A 25 22.89 38.48 -14.14
N ILE A 26 24.23 38.54 -14.09
CA ILE A 26 25.08 37.42 -13.67
C ILE A 26 24.81 37.07 -12.21
N ALA A 27 24.72 38.07 -11.32
CA ALA A 27 24.41 37.84 -9.90
C ALA A 27 23.04 37.14 -9.73
N LEU A 28 22.02 37.58 -10.47
CA LEU A 28 20.69 36.94 -10.49
C LEU A 28 20.77 35.51 -11.04
N GLN A 29 21.52 35.27 -12.12
CA GLN A 29 21.69 33.92 -12.67
C GLN A 29 22.36 32.97 -11.67
N ILE A 30 23.42 33.41 -10.99
CA ILE A 30 24.09 32.61 -9.96
C ILE A 30 23.14 32.32 -8.79
N ASN A 31 22.35 33.30 -8.36
CA ASN A 31 21.37 33.10 -7.30
C ASN A 31 20.30 32.06 -7.70
N ASN A 32 19.70 32.23 -8.89
CA ASN A 32 18.69 31.31 -9.42
C ASN A 32 19.24 29.89 -9.58
N TRP A 33 20.48 29.74 -10.05
CA TRP A 33 21.14 28.43 -10.14
C TRP A 33 21.35 27.78 -8.78
N ASN A 34 21.77 28.54 -7.77
CA ASN A 34 21.94 28.04 -6.41
C ASN A 34 20.59 27.66 -5.75
N GLU A 35 19.53 28.43 -5.98
CA GLU A 35 18.17 28.12 -5.54
C GLU A 35 17.67 26.83 -6.18
N HIS A 36 17.78 26.73 -7.51
CA HIS A 36 17.39 25.53 -8.25
C HIS A 36 18.15 24.28 -7.75
N ARG A 37 19.46 24.39 -7.52
CA ARG A 37 20.27 23.30 -6.95
C ARG A 37 19.75 22.87 -5.56
N LYS A 38 19.36 23.81 -4.70
CA LYS A 38 18.81 23.51 -3.37
C LYS A 38 17.43 22.83 -3.47
N GLU A 39 16.59 23.26 -4.40
CA GLU A 39 15.30 22.61 -4.68
C GLU A 39 15.50 21.17 -5.15
N LEU A 40 16.42 20.95 -6.09
CA LEU A 40 16.76 19.61 -6.57
C LEU A 40 17.25 18.68 -5.45
N GLN A 41 18.09 19.20 -4.54
CA GLN A 41 18.54 18.40 -3.39
C GLN A 41 17.38 18.02 -2.47
N LYS A 42 16.42 18.93 -2.22
CA LYS A 42 15.22 18.62 -1.44
C LYS A 42 14.35 17.58 -2.13
N GLU A 43 14.13 17.74 -3.44
CA GLU A 43 13.39 16.78 -4.26
C GLU A 43 14.00 15.38 -4.18
N LEU A 44 15.33 15.25 -4.33
CA LEU A 44 16.01 13.96 -4.24
C LEU A 44 15.85 13.28 -2.87
N VAL A 45 15.90 14.06 -1.77
CA VAL A 45 15.64 13.53 -0.42
C VAL A 45 14.20 13.02 -0.32
N ILE A 46 13.23 13.79 -0.80
CA ILE A 46 11.81 13.43 -0.79
C ILE A 46 11.56 12.16 -1.61
N VAL A 47 12.09 12.09 -2.84
CA VAL A 47 11.93 10.94 -3.72
C VAL A 47 12.57 9.69 -3.12
N LYS A 48 13.74 9.82 -2.49
CA LYS A 48 14.39 8.70 -1.79
C LYS A 48 13.54 8.19 -0.63
N GLU A 49 12.96 9.10 0.16
CA GLU A 49 12.09 8.73 1.26
C GLU A 49 10.80 8.03 0.79
N LEU A 50 10.21 8.51 -0.31
CA LEU A 50 9.05 7.90 -0.97
C LEU A 50 9.38 6.52 -1.52
N HIS A 51 10.49 6.38 -2.24
CA HIS A 51 10.92 5.10 -2.80
C HIS A 51 11.06 4.03 -1.71
N ASN A 52 11.66 4.39 -0.57
CA ASN A 52 11.77 3.48 0.56
C ASN A 52 10.40 3.12 1.18
N GLU A 53 9.48 4.08 1.29
CA GLU A 53 8.10 3.81 1.77
C GLU A 53 7.35 2.87 0.81
N LEU A 54 7.47 3.09 -0.50
CA LEU A 54 6.90 2.23 -1.54
C LEU A 54 7.45 0.80 -1.48
N GLN A 55 8.77 0.63 -1.32
CA GLN A 55 9.37 -0.70 -1.17
C GLN A 55 8.88 -1.42 0.10
N GLN A 56 8.74 -0.70 1.21
CA GLN A 56 8.19 -1.26 2.44
C GLN A 56 6.73 -1.67 2.25
N ASN A 57 5.92 -0.82 1.62
CA ASN A 57 4.52 -1.11 1.30
C ASN A 57 4.39 -2.31 0.37
N LEU A 58 5.19 -2.40 -0.70
CA LEU A 58 5.18 -3.57 -1.58
C LEU A 58 5.34 -4.85 -0.76
N LYS A 59 6.34 -4.90 0.11
CA LYS A 59 6.62 -6.06 0.96
C LYS A 59 5.45 -6.38 1.91
N VAL A 60 4.89 -5.38 2.60
CA VAL A 60 3.82 -5.64 3.57
C VAL A 60 2.48 -5.96 2.90
N THR A 61 2.15 -5.31 1.78
CA THR A 61 0.93 -5.55 1.01
C THR A 61 0.96 -6.92 0.36
N THR A 62 2.05 -7.31 -0.32
CA THR A 62 2.16 -8.65 -0.92
C THR A 62 2.10 -9.75 0.14
N LYS A 63 2.77 -9.56 1.29
CA LYS A 63 2.68 -10.53 2.39
C LYS A 63 1.26 -10.65 2.93
N HIS A 64 0.54 -9.52 3.05
CA HIS A 64 -0.84 -9.52 3.51
C HIS A 64 -1.77 -10.23 2.50
N GLN A 65 -1.65 -9.91 1.21
CA GLN A 65 -2.38 -10.57 0.13
C GLN A 65 -2.23 -12.10 0.19
N GLN A 66 -1.00 -12.60 0.29
CA GLN A 66 -0.72 -14.04 0.40
C GLN A 66 -1.40 -14.70 1.61
N VAL A 67 -1.59 -13.96 2.71
CA VAL A 67 -2.30 -14.48 3.88
C VAL A 67 -3.80 -14.54 3.59
N ILE A 68 -4.38 -13.51 2.99
CA ILE A 68 -5.79 -13.49 2.60
C ILE A 68 -6.10 -14.58 1.57
N GLU A 69 -5.24 -14.77 0.56
CA GLU A 69 -5.38 -15.83 -0.43
C GLU A 69 -5.45 -17.22 0.22
N LYS A 70 -4.56 -17.50 1.18
CA LYS A 70 -4.58 -18.77 1.92
C LYS A 70 -5.87 -18.96 2.71
N ILE A 71 -6.38 -17.90 3.34
CA ILE A 71 -7.67 -17.95 4.04
C ILE A 71 -8.80 -18.21 3.03
N ASN A 72 -8.80 -17.52 1.90
CA ASN A 72 -9.83 -17.64 0.88
C ASN A 72 -9.81 -19.01 0.17
N GLN A 73 -8.65 -19.65 0.05
CA GLN A 73 -8.52 -21.04 -0.40
C GLN A 73 -9.23 -22.02 0.54
N GLU A 74 -9.12 -21.82 1.85
CA GLU A 74 -9.82 -22.64 2.86
C GLU A 74 -11.34 -22.40 2.83
N VAL A 75 -11.76 -21.15 2.61
CA VAL A 75 -13.18 -20.81 2.36
C VAL A 75 -13.69 -21.54 1.12
N LEU A 76 -12.95 -21.45 0.01
CA LEU A 76 -13.33 -22.09 -1.26
C LEU A 76 -13.36 -23.62 -1.15
N PHE A 77 -12.41 -24.20 -0.42
CA PHE A 77 -12.37 -25.64 -0.16
C PHE A 77 -13.64 -26.11 0.56
N LEU A 78 -14.02 -25.44 1.66
CA LEU A 78 -15.22 -25.79 2.41
C LEU A 78 -16.50 -25.53 1.63
N LEU A 79 -16.54 -24.46 0.81
CA LEU A 79 -17.68 -24.14 -0.05
C LEU A 79 -17.91 -25.21 -1.13
N ASN A 80 -16.84 -25.76 -1.71
CA ASN A 80 -16.89 -26.72 -2.81
C ASN A 80 -16.72 -28.18 -2.37
N ILE A 81 -16.72 -28.48 -1.07
CA ILE A 81 -16.45 -29.84 -0.60
C ILE A 81 -17.53 -30.82 -1.08
N SER A 82 -17.11 -31.88 -1.76
CA SER A 82 -18.02 -32.93 -2.23
C SER A 82 -18.58 -33.76 -1.05
N ASN A 83 -19.70 -34.46 -1.27
CA ASN A 83 -20.27 -35.34 -0.23
C ASN A 83 -19.32 -36.50 0.13
N ASP A 84 -18.58 -37.04 -0.84
CA ASP A 84 -17.64 -38.13 -0.60
C ASP A 84 -16.41 -37.64 0.17
N SER A 85 -15.87 -36.47 -0.21
CA SER A 85 -14.78 -35.82 0.54
C SER A 85 -15.19 -35.47 1.97
N LEU A 86 -16.42 -34.99 2.17
CA LEU A 86 -16.94 -34.68 3.50
C LEU A 86 -17.05 -35.92 4.39
N LYS A 87 -17.43 -37.07 3.81
CA LYS A 87 -17.49 -38.36 4.53
C LYS A 87 -16.10 -38.90 4.86
N SER A 88 -15.11 -38.69 3.99
CA SER A 88 -13.74 -39.16 4.23
C SER A 88 -13.00 -38.36 5.31
N LEU A 89 -13.34 -37.09 5.50
CA LEU A 89 -12.72 -36.26 6.52
C LEU A 89 -13.27 -36.56 7.92
N THR A 90 -12.37 -36.55 8.89
CA THR A 90 -12.70 -36.56 10.31
C THR A 90 -13.28 -35.21 10.74
N ASN A 91 -14.03 -35.21 11.84
CA ASN A 91 -14.55 -33.97 12.42
C ASN A 91 -13.42 -33.01 12.84
N LYS A 92 -12.27 -33.57 13.23
CA LYS A 92 -11.05 -32.80 13.54
C LYS A 92 -10.53 -32.06 12.31
N GLU A 93 -10.35 -32.75 11.19
CA GLU A 93 -9.85 -32.12 9.96
C GLU A 93 -10.81 -31.03 9.47
N LEU A 94 -12.12 -31.26 9.52
CA LEU A 94 -13.11 -30.22 9.18
C LEU A 94 -13.03 -29.01 10.12
N ASN A 95 -12.85 -29.25 11.42
CA ASN A 95 -12.63 -28.19 12.40
C ASN A 95 -11.37 -27.38 12.10
N GLU A 96 -10.28 -28.02 11.67
CA GLU A 96 -9.06 -27.33 11.25
C GLU A 96 -9.30 -26.44 10.02
N HIS A 97 -10.03 -26.92 9.01
CA HIS A 97 -10.42 -26.11 7.84
C HIS A 97 -11.32 -24.94 8.22
N ILE A 98 -12.30 -25.17 9.11
CA ILE A 98 -13.19 -24.10 9.63
C ILE A 98 -12.34 -23.05 10.36
N PHE A 99 -11.39 -23.47 11.21
CA PHE A 99 -10.51 -22.54 11.90
C PHE A 99 -9.61 -21.75 10.93
N LYS A 100 -9.02 -22.41 9.93
CA LYS A 100 -8.13 -21.76 8.96
C LYS A 100 -8.87 -20.74 8.08
N SER A 101 -10.12 -21.03 7.69
CA SER A 101 -11.00 -20.10 6.97
C SER A 101 -11.55 -18.97 7.85
N SER A 102 -11.65 -19.18 9.17
CA SER A 102 -12.20 -18.24 10.14
C SER A 102 -11.13 -17.36 10.80
N LYS A 103 -10.21 -16.80 10.02
CA LYS A 103 -9.15 -15.91 10.51
C LYS A 103 -9.42 -14.47 10.12
N ILE A 104 -9.10 -13.57 11.05
CA ILE A 104 -9.11 -12.12 10.83
C ILE A 104 -7.69 -11.60 10.71
N THR A 105 -7.45 -10.73 9.75
CA THR A 105 -6.17 -10.03 9.59
C THR A 105 -6.43 -8.55 9.34
N SER A 106 -6.03 -7.72 10.30
CA SER A 106 -6.02 -6.27 10.11
C SER A 106 -4.88 -5.86 9.19
N PHE A 107 -5.09 -4.83 8.37
CA PHE A 107 -4.06 -4.26 7.53
C PHE A 107 -4.05 -2.73 7.59
N THR A 108 -2.86 -2.14 7.68
CA THR A 108 -2.68 -0.70 7.67
C THR A 108 -1.40 -0.36 6.90
N PRO A 109 -1.52 0.19 5.68
CA PRO A 109 -0.38 0.61 4.87
C PRO A 109 0.38 1.79 5.49
N ILE A 110 1.66 1.92 5.16
CA ILE A 110 2.51 3.04 5.60
C ILE A 110 2.33 4.19 4.61
N ASN A 111 1.77 5.33 5.00
CA ASN A 111 1.53 6.43 4.05
C ASN A 111 1.82 7.83 4.60
N GLN A 112 2.59 7.92 5.68
CA GLN A 112 2.86 9.20 6.34
C GLN A 112 3.66 10.15 5.45
N LYS A 113 4.67 9.64 4.73
CA LYS A 113 5.49 10.48 3.85
C LYS A 113 4.70 10.88 2.61
N LEU A 114 3.97 9.94 2.01
CA LEU A 114 3.05 10.22 0.91
C LEU A 114 2.07 11.36 1.26
N LYS A 115 1.35 11.23 2.38
CA LYS A 115 0.38 12.24 2.83
C LYS A 115 1.02 13.61 3.05
N ARG A 116 2.22 13.65 3.65
CA ARG A 116 2.96 14.90 3.83
C ARG A 116 3.24 15.59 2.51
N ILE A 117 3.59 14.85 1.46
CA ILE A 117 3.94 15.41 0.15
C ILE A 117 2.70 15.88 -0.60
N LEU A 118 1.65 15.06 -0.62
CA LEU A 118 0.38 15.41 -1.27
C LEU A 118 -0.31 16.61 -0.62
N GLY A 119 -0.05 16.86 0.67
CA GLY A 119 -0.54 18.03 1.39
C GLY A 119 0.20 19.35 1.09
N ILE A 120 1.31 19.32 0.34
CA ILE A 120 2.06 20.55 0.00
C ILE A 120 1.56 21.10 -1.33
N GLU A 121 0.71 22.13 -1.30
CA GLU A 121 0.08 22.72 -2.50
C GLU A 121 1.08 23.15 -3.58
N SER A 122 2.24 23.68 -3.16
CA SER A 122 3.28 24.20 -4.05
C SER A 122 4.28 23.15 -4.52
N PHE A 123 4.23 21.92 -4.01
CA PHE A 123 5.26 20.92 -4.32
C PHE A 123 5.08 20.40 -5.74
N ARG A 124 6.17 20.42 -6.52
CA ARG A 124 6.22 19.89 -7.89
C ARG A 124 7.51 19.12 -8.06
N PHE A 125 7.44 18.00 -8.77
CA PHE A 125 8.63 17.26 -9.18
C PHE A 125 9.20 17.90 -10.44
N SER A 126 10.43 18.44 -10.37
CA SER A 126 11.06 19.10 -11.52
C SER A 126 11.37 18.12 -12.64
N HIS A 127 11.61 16.84 -12.31
CA HIS A 127 11.94 15.81 -13.29
C HIS A 127 10.74 14.98 -13.78
N SER A 128 9.53 15.18 -13.24
CA SER A 128 8.34 14.47 -13.72
C SER A 128 7.06 15.27 -13.55
N LYS A 129 6.32 15.43 -14.66
CA LYS A 129 5.01 16.09 -14.65
C LYS A 129 3.86 15.18 -14.21
N THR A 130 4.05 13.85 -14.23
CA THR A 130 2.98 12.87 -13.96
C THR A 130 3.08 12.23 -12.59
N LEU A 131 4.28 12.21 -11.97
CA LEU A 131 4.52 11.51 -10.72
C LEU A 131 3.60 11.95 -9.58
N LEU A 132 3.20 13.23 -9.53
CA LEU A 132 2.26 13.71 -8.52
C LEU A 132 0.87 13.07 -8.66
N ASN A 133 0.37 12.92 -9.89
CA ASN A 133 -0.93 12.29 -10.14
C ASN A 133 -0.88 10.79 -9.84
N GLU A 134 0.21 10.11 -10.24
CA GLU A 134 0.40 8.69 -9.93
C GLU A 134 0.47 8.43 -8.41
N LEU A 135 1.06 9.35 -7.65
CA LEU A 135 1.07 9.30 -6.19
C LEU A 135 -0.31 9.57 -5.58
N GLN A 136 -1.14 10.40 -6.21
CA GLN A 136 -2.55 10.59 -5.82
C GLN A 136 -3.37 9.32 -6.08
N ASP A 137 -3.22 8.70 -7.25
CA ASP A 137 -3.87 7.42 -7.58
C ASP A 137 -3.47 6.33 -6.58
N TYR A 138 -2.18 6.27 -6.24
CA TYR A 138 -1.71 5.38 -5.19
C TYR A 138 -2.31 5.70 -3.82
N ASN A 139 -2.39 6.97 -3.42
CA ASN A 139 -3.05 7.34 -2.16
C ASN A 139 -4.52 6.89 -2.13
N ASN A 140 -5.27 7.10 -3.21
CA ASN A 140 -6.66 6.65 -3.31
C ASN A 140 -6.75 5.12 -3.16
N SER A 141 -5.85 4.39 -3.82
CA SER A 141 -5.81 2.92 -3.68
C SER A 141 -5.49 2.45 -2.25
N ILE A 142 -4.80 3.25 -1.43
CA ILE A 142 -4.58 2.96 0.00
C ILE A 142 -5.88 3.07 0.79
N ASP A 143 -6.70 4.08 0.47
CA ASP A 143 -8.01 4.25 1.10
C ASP A 143 -8.94 3.09 0.69
N ASP A 144 -8.90 2.66 -0.57
CA ASP A 144 -9.68 1.52 -1.08
C ASP A 144 -9.34 0.20 -0.38
N ILE A 145 -8.05 -0.17 -0.27
CA ILE A 145 -7.64 -1.39 0.43
C ILE A 145 -7.95 -1.33 1.92
N THR A 146 -7.96 -0.13 2.51
CA THR A 146 -8.33 0.05 3.92
C THR A 146 -9.83 -0.18 4.12
N ALA A 147 -10.66 0.40 3.25
CA ALA A 147 -12.11 0.19 3.26
C ALA A 147 -12.48 -1.28 3.03
N MET A 148 -11.82 -1.95 2.08
CA MET A 148 -12.05 -3.37 1.80
C MET A 148 -11.61 -4.28 2.95
N ASN A 149 -10.50 -3.96 3.64
CA ASN A 149 -10.10 -4.69 4.85
C ASN A 149 -11.17 -4.58 5.94
N LEU A 150 -11.69 -3.37 6.19
CA LEU A 150 -12.73 -3.13 7.18
C LEU A 150 -14.02 -3.88 6.83
N SER A 151 -14.43 -3.86 5.56
CA SER A 151 -15.59 -4.62 5.08
C SER A 151 -15.44 -6.13 5.32
N ALA A 152 -14.28 -6.71 4.99
CA ALA A 152 -14.00 -8.12 5.23
C ALA A 152 -13.99 -8.48 6.75
N VAL A 153 -13.43 -7.58 7.57
CA VAL A 153 -13.44 -7.69 9.04
C VAL A 153 -14.88 -7.65 9.59
N ASP A 154 -15.74 -6.80 9.05
CA ASP A 154 -17.13 -6.69 9.47
C ASP A 154 -17.94 -7.92 9.09
N VAL A 155 -17.72 -8.49 7.89
CA VAL A 155 -18.33 -9.76 7.49
C VAL A 155 -17.91 -10.88 8.46
N PHE A 156 -16.62 -10.96 8.81
CA PHE A 156 -16.11 -11.88 9.85
C PHE A 156 -16.82 -11.71 11.20
N ARG A 157 -16.83 -10.49 11.74
CA ARG A 157 -17.34 -10.20 13.09
C ARG A 157 -18.85 -10.31 13.20
N ASN A 158 -19.58 -9.84 12.19
CA ASN A 158 -21.03 -9.68 12.28
C ASN A 158 -21.80 -10.86 11.68
N LYS A 159 -21.17 -11.67 10.81
CA LYS A 159 -21.82 -12.85 10.23
C LYS A 159 -21.22 -14.16 10.71
N LEU A 160 -19.90 -14.38 10.56
CA LEU A 160 -19.28 -15.67 10.85
C LEU A 160 -19.15 -15.98 12.34
N VAL A 161 -18.68 -15.04 13.14
CA VAL A 161 -18.53 -15.26 14.59
C VAL A 161 -19.87 -15.64 15.23
N PRO A 162 -21.01 -14.94 14.99
CA PRO A 162 -22.30 -15.35 15.50
C PRO A 162 -22.77 -16.71 14.99
N PHE A 163 -22.55 -17.00 13.71
CA PHE A 163 -22.91 -18.28 13.12
C PHE A 163 -22.13 -19.44 13.78
N LEU A 164 -20.80 -19.33 13.88
CA LEU A 164 -19.98 -20.37 14.49
C LEU A 164 -20.29 -20.52 15.98
N SER A 165 -20.46 -19.43 16.72
CA SER A 165 -20.75 -19.48 18.16
C SER A 165 -22.06 -20.20 18.48
N LYS A 166 -23.03 -20.18 17.56
CA LYS A 166 -24.32 -20.87 17.71
C LYS A 166 -24.29 -22.32 17.26
N ASN A 167 -23.46 -22.65 16.26
CA ASN A 167 -23.55 -23.92 15.56
C ASN A 167 -22.37 -24.87 15.87
N VAL A 168 -21.22 -24.39 16.32
CA VAL A 168 -20.04 -25.24 16.57
C VAL A 168 -19.44 -25.02 17.95
N SER A 169 -18.71 -26.01 18.44
CA SER A 169 -17.97 -25.91 19.71
C SER A 169 -16.67 -25.13 19.49
N ILE A 170 -16.70 -23.82 19.76
CA ILE A 170 -15.52 -22.94 19.65
C ILE A 170 -14.37 -23.46 20.51
N LYS A 171 -14.65 -23.98 21.71
CA LYS A 171 -13.61 -24.58 22.57
C LYS A 171 -12.95 -25.78 21.89
N ASN A 172 -13.70 -26.63 21.20
CA ASN A 172 -13.12 -27.75 20.45
C ASN A 172 -12.34 -27.28 19.22
N LEU A 173 -12.83 -26.28 18.47
CA LEU A 173 -12.04 -25.65 17.40
C LEU A 173 -10.69 -25.15 17.93
N MET A 174 -10.69 -24.47 19.09
CA MET A 174 -9.45 -23.98 19.68
C MET A 174 -8.57 -25.11 20.24
N HIS A 175 -9.16 -26.18 20.77
CA HIS A 175 -8.43 -27.37 21.24
C HIS A 175 -7.67 -28.03 20.09
N GLU A 176 -8.27 -28.19 18.90
CA GLU A 176 -7.57 -28.81 17.76
C GLU A 176 -6.33 -28.01 17.34
N MET A 177 -6.38 -26.68 17.49
CA MET A 177 -5.25 -25.80 17.15
C MET A 177 -4.22 -25.66 18.26
N TYR A 178 -4.67 -25.77 19.52
CA TYR A 178 -3.84 -25.54 20.71
C TYR A 178 -4.09 -26.60 21.78
N PRO A 179 -3.83 -27.89 21.49
CA PRO A 179 -4.20 -29.00 22.37
C PRO A 179 -3.48 -28.95 23.72
N ASN A 180 -2.28 -28.35 23.75
CA ASN A 180 -1.48 -28.18 24.97
C ASN A 180 -1.93 -26.99 25.84
N LYS A 181 -2.82 -26.12 25.34
CA LYS A 181 -3.28 -24.91 26.05
C LYS A 181 -4.76 -24.95 26.41
N ILE A 182 -5.56 -25.61 25.58
CA ILE A 182 -7.02 -25.60 25.70
C ILE A 182 -7.46 -27.05 25.81
N THR A 183 -8.20 -27.36 26.88
CA THR A 183 -8.74 -28.71 27.07
C THR A 183 -9.87 -28.99 26.09
N LYS A 184 -10.09 -30.27 25.79
CA LYS A 184 -11.24 -30.70 25.00
C LYS A 184 -12.53 -30.42 25.77
N SER A 185 -13.60 -30.08 25.04
CA SER A 185 -14.96 -29.93 25.57
C SER A 185 -15.76 -31.19 25.31
N ASP A 186 -16.58 -31.60 26.28
CA ASP A 186 -17.54 -32.70 26.13
C ASP A 186 -18.72 -32.33 25.22
N ASN A 187 -18.93 -31.03 24.97
CA ASN A 187 -19.90 -30.52 24.00
C ASN A 187 -19.39 -30.78 22.57
N TYR A 188 -19.51 -32.04 22.12
CA TYR A 188 -19.20 -32.47 20.77
C TYR A 188 -20.30 -32.05 19.80
N VAL A 189 -19.87 -31.54 18.64
CA VAL A 189 -20.76 -31.23 17.51
C VAL A 189 -20.13 -31.84 16.26
N ASP A 190 -20.89 -32.66 15.54
CA ASP A 190 -20.53 -33.08 14.18
C ASP A 190 -20.77 -31.91 13.24
N VAL A 191 -19.71 -31.40 12.61
CA VAL A 191 -19.80 -30.22 11.75
C VAL A 191 -20.26 -30.54 10.34
N ARG A 192 -20.37 -31.82 9.94
CA ARG A 192 -20.77 -32.20 8.58
C ARG A 192 -22.16 -31.69 8.17
N PRO A 193 -23.22 -31.82 9.00
CA PRO A 193 -24.53 -31.27 8.65
C PRO A 193 -24.51 -29.73 8.56
N ILE A 194 -23.62 -29.08 9.32
CA ILE A 194 -23.47 -27.63 9.32
C ILE A 194 -22.81 -27.18 8.02
N VAL A 195 -21.70 -27.81 7.62
CA VAL A 195 -20.99 -27.52 6.36
C VAL A 195 -21.90 -27.71 5.13
N LYS A 196 -22.88 -28.63 5.20
CA LYS A 196 -23.88 -28.86 4.15
C LYS A 196 -25.16 -28.06 4.29
N SER A 197 -25.25 -27.19 5.30
CA SER A 197 -26.43 -26.36 5.49
C SER A 197 -26.41 -25.18 4.51
N MET A 198 -27.58 -24.82 3.99
CA MET A 198 -27.74 -23.62 3.16
C MET A 198 -27.23 -22.35 3.85
N ALA A 199 -27.37 -22.27 5.18
CA ALA A 199 -26.87 -21.14 5.96
C ALA A 199 -25.34 -21.04 5.92
N PHE A 200 -24.64 -22.18 5.98
CA PHE A 200 -23.18 -22.22 5.82
C PHE A 200 -22.75 -21.90 4.40
N GLU A 201 -23.43 -22.48 3.39
CA GLU A 201 -23.12 -22.21 1.97
C GLU A 201 -23.27 -20.73 1.62
N ASN A 202 -24.39 -20.11 1.98
CA ASN A 202 -24.63 -18.67 1.76
C ASN A 202 -23.57 -17.82 2.47
N LEU A 203 -23.25 -18.16 3.72
CA LEU A 203 -22.24 -17.46 4.49
C LEU A 203 -20.86 -17.56 3.82
N TYR A 204 -20.41 -18.76 3.49
CA TYR A 204 -19.09 -18.98 2.89
C TYR A 204 -18.99 -18.41 1.47
N ALA A 205 -20.10 -18.37 0.71
CA ALA A 205 -20.15 -17.64 -0.55
C ALA A 205 -19.95 -16.12 -0.36
N ASP A 206 -20.59 -15.51 0.65
CA ASP A 206 -20.36 -14.10 1.00
C ASP A 206 -18.89 -13.83 1.41
N PHE A 207 -18.28 -14.73 2.19
CA PHE A 207 -16.85 -14.63 2.55
C PHE A 207 -15.96 -14.71 1.33
N PHE A 208 -16.21 -15.69 0.47
CA PHE A 208 -15.42 -15.89 -0.74
C PHE A 208 -15.48 -14.66 -1.65
N ALA A 209 -16.68 -14.10 -1.86
CA ALA A 209 -16.86 -12.89 -2.64
C ALA A 209 -16.10 -11.71 -2.01
N SER A 210 -16.25 -11.51 -0.69
CA SER A 210 -15.61 -10.41 0.04
C SER A 210 -14.09 -10.48 -0.03
N TYR A 211 -13.49 -11.66 0.22
CA TYR A 211 -12.05 -11.84 0.11
C TYR A 211 -11.56 -11.75 -1.32
N THR A 212 -12.31 -12.24 -2.31
CA THR A 212 -11.94 -12.10 -3.73
C THR A 212 -11.87 -10.64 -4.15
N SER A 213 -12.88 -9.82 -3.81
CA SER A 213 -12.85 -8.38 -4.06
C SER A 213 -11.69 -7.69 -3.34
N TYR A 214 -11.40 -8.10 -2.11
CA TYR A 214 -10.28 -7.53 -1.36
C TYR A 214 -8.92 -7.90 -1.97
N ILE A 215 -8.70 -9.17 -2.33
CA ILE A 215 -7.47 -9.65 -3.00
C ILE A 215 -7.26 -8.86 -4.29
N TRP A 216 -8.29 -8.72 -5.12
CA TRP A 216 -8.22 -7.95 -6.36
C TRP A 216 -7.79 -6.48 -6.11
N THR A 217 -8.34 -5.85 -5.08
CA THR A 217 -7.97 -4.46 -4.72
C THR A 217 -6.52 -4.37 -4.24
N LEU A 218 -6.03 -5.36 -3.48
CA LEU A 218 -4.63 -5.45 -3.08
C LEU A 218 -3.70 -5.62 -4.29
N GLU A 219 -4.11 -6.44 -5.26
CA GLU A 219 -3.44 -6.64 -6.55
C GLU A 219 -3.23 -5.31 -7.29
N GLN A 220 -4.30 -4.52 -7.45
CA GLN A 220 -4.24 -3.22 -8.10
C GLN A 220 -3.33 -2.22 -7.35
N ASN A 221 -3.39 -2.23 -6.01
CA ASN A 221 -2.47 -1.43 -5.18
C ASN A 221 -1.00 -1.84 -5.39
N ILE A 222 -0.71 -3.14 -5.47
CA ILE A 222 0.63 -3.67 -5.73
C ILE A 222 1.13 -3.25 -7.11
N GLU A 223 0.28 -3.28 -8.14
CA GLU A 223 0.61 -2.82 -9.49
C GLU A 223 0.99 -1.33 -9.50
N LEU A 224 0.23 -0.49 -8.80
CA LEU A 224 0.54 0.94 -8.64
C LEU A 224 1.89 1.16 -7.94
N ILE A 225 2.17 0.42 -6.86
CA ILE A 225 3.46 0.51 -6.15
C ILE A 225 4.62 0.14 -7.10
N ASN A 226 4.50 -0.95 -7.85
CA ASN A 226 5.52 -1.38 -8.79
C ASN A 226 5.74 -0.35 -9.92
N SER A 227 4.66 0.21 -10.46
CA SER A 227 4.72 1.27 -11.47
C SER A 227 5.46 2.50 -10.95
N LEU A 228 5.12 2.97 -9.74
CA LEU A 228 5.76 4.11 -9.09
C LEU A 228 7.25 3.86 -8.81
N ILE A 229 7.61 2.68 -8.29
CA ILE A 229 9.02 2.32 -8.06
C ILE A 229 9.81 2.35 -9.37
N LYS A 230 9.24 1.78 -10.44
CA LYS A 230 9.87 1.78 -11.77
C LYS A 230 10.02 3.20 -12.34
N HIS A 231 8.98 4.02 -12.23
CA HIS A 231 9.02 5.42 -12.68
C HIS A 231 10.07 6.21 -11.89
N ILE A 232 10.08 6.11 -10.55
CA ILE A 232 11.09 6.77 -9.71
C ILE A 232 12.49 6.31 -10.08
N GLY A 233 12.72 5.00 -10.26
CA GLY A 233 14.03 4.47 -10.64
C GLY A 233 14.52 4.99 -12.00
N LYS A 234 13.62 5.18 -12.97
CA LYS A 234 13.95 5.74 -14.29
C LYS A 234 14.22 7.25 -14.24
N THR A 235 13.40 8.00 -13.50
CA THR A 235 13.47 9.46 -13.45
C THR A 235 14.55 9.96 -12.50
N TYR A 236 14.85 9.20 -11.44
CA TYR A 236 15.83 9.54 -10.40
C TYR A 236 16.84 8.41 -10.16
N PRO A 237 17.74 8.12 -11.12
CA PRO A 237 18.67 6.99 -11.00
C PRO A 237 19.59 7.05 -9.76
N SER A 238 19.91 8.27 -9.29
CA SER A 238 20.73 8.49 -8.09
C SER A 238 20.10 7.95 -6.79
N VAL A 239 18.78 7.75 -6.78
CA VAL A 239 18.07 7.14 -5.65
C VAL A 239 18.45 5.66 -5.49
N LEU A 240 18.73 4.96 -6.60
CA LEU A 240 19.11 3.54 -6.62
C LEU A 240 20.59 3.30 -6.23
N LEU A 241 21.47 4.28 -6.45
CA LEU A 241 22.92 4.13 -6.24
C LEU A 241 23.36 4.12 -4.77
N THR A 242 22.45 4.36 -3.82
CA THR A 242 22.78 4.46 -2.39
C THR A 242 22.38 3.25 -1.55
N THR A 243 21.77 2.23 -2.15
CA THR A 243 21.42 0.97 -1.48
C THR A 243 22.53 -0.07 -1.47
N GLU A 244 23.61 0.10 -2.26
CA GLU A 244 24.70 -0.89 -2.37
C GLU A 244 25.94 -0.60 -1.50
N THR A 245 25.98 0.50 -0.74
CA THR A 245 27.17 0.86 0.09
C THR A 245 27.00 0.61 1.59
N ARG A 246 26.00 -0.18 1.99
CA ARG A 246 25.85 -0.65 3.38
C ARG A 246 25.52 -2.14 3.42
N SER A 247 26.50 -2.97 3.08
CA SER A 247 26.58 -4.38 3.46
C SER A 247 27.99 -4.66 3.96
#